data_AF-A0A960SK31-F1
#
_entry.id   AF-A0A960SK31-F1
#
_cell.length_a   1.000
_cell.length_b   1.000
_cell.length_c   1.000
_cell.angle_alpha   90.00
_cell.angle_beta   90.00
_cell.angle_gamma   90.00
#
_symmetry.space_group_name_H-M   'P 1'
#
loop_
_entity.id
_entity.type
_entity.pdbx_description
1 polymer ?
#
loop_
_entity_poly.entity_id
_entity_poly.type
_entity_poly.pdbx_seq_one_letter_code
_entity_poly.pdbx_strand_id
1 'polypeptide(L)'
;MQLLNRFHRIGELFLLCALWPWLSFANSPGVDDHTVALWLFDEPTYPNVILTDAGPRGYDLRLQSSYAAWSLKTEGKGAPPIAPLHLAGKYGLIPGKFGNALYNPKSADAQVIWPDNRQRYSSTSMLGYVDKVPERLNLGYYDWTIEFWFKARGPQTEAATLFRVRNEQDYPRGLPMENALRLMPGRSAFLLQSRTTTDSQRDVVGDPGTHFSFDIPIPTDTRLLNDGDWHHIAFCYQADRRQILHYVDGRQQPLPETGGFLPMIGVLTEFTVSENCEGMLDEYRVSDNVRYPGNFTPPESFSRNYGTAPKTSPEPEGPPLLFANNRDPSQPYDLGSRKHVLIDGALVESLDKLEFRPQSPQIWQETDFRNSEPW
;
A
#
# COMPACT_ATOMS: atom_id res chain seq x y z
N MET A 1 72.02 29.23 -24.42
CA MET A 1 72.70 30.53 -24.17
C MET A 1 71.61 31.59 -24.11
N GLN A 2 70.89 31.65 -22.98
CA GLN A 2 70.97 32.71 -21.95
C GLN A 2 70.41 34.07 -22.37
N LEU A 3 69.31 34.46 -21.70
CA LEU A 3 68.75 35.80 -21.38
C LEU A 3 67.21 35.64 -21.36
N LEU A 4 66.48 35.33 -20.29
CA LEU A 4 66.48 35.67 -18.85
C LEU A 4 66.06 37.12 -18.50
N ASN A 5 64.80 37.19 -18.04
CA ASN A 5 64.21 38.00 -16.96
C ASN A 5 63.84 39.48 -17.15
N ARG A 6 62.53 39.76 -16.92
CA ARG A 6 61.88 40.79 -16.06
C ARG A 6 60.49 41.14 -16.65
N PHE A 7 59.36 41.37 -15.96
CA PHE A 7 59.01 41.60 -14.56
C PHE A 7 57.48 41.38 -14.37
N HIS A 8 57.12 40.77 -13.23
CA HIS A 8 55.99 41.01 -12.31
C HIS A 8 54.54 41.38 -12.75
N ARG A 9 53.61 40.61 -12.15
CA ARG A 9 52.36 40.99 -11.46
C ARG A 9 51.23 41.70 -12.25
N ILE A 10 50.21 40.90 -12.57
CA ILE A 10 48.78 41.23 -12.36
C ILE A 10 48.17 39.87 -11.95
N GLY A 11 47.73 39.65 -10.72
CA GLY A 11 46.65 40.38 -10.06
C GLY A 11 45.48 39.39 -9.98
N GLU A 12 45.30 38.81 -8.80
CA GLU A 12 44.25 37.88 -8.41
C GLU A 12 42.89 38.31 -8.97
N LEU A 13 42.27 37.46 -9.80
CA LEU A 13 40.92 37.66 -10.29
C LEU A 13 40.09 36.39 -10.06
N PHE A 14 39.17 36.51 -9.09
CA PHE A 14 37.95 35.72 -8.91
C PHE A 14 38.06 34.20 -8.77
N LEU A 15 38.42 33.77 -7.56
CA LEU A 15 37.98 32.51 -6.98
C LEU A 15 36.78 32.79 -6.06
N LEU A 16 35.63 33.11 -6.63
CA LEU A 16 34.38 33.37 -5.89
C LEU A 16 33.19 32.86 -6.68
N CYS A 17 32.37 32.05 -6.01
CA CYS A 17 31.02 31.61 -6.39
C CYS A 17 30.89 30.43 -7.37
N ALA A 18 31.23 29.23 -6.89
CA ALA A 18 30.50 28.00 -7.24
C ALA A 18 30.27 27.13 -5.99
N LEU A 19 29.94 27.75 -4.86
CA LEU A 19 29.19 27.07 -3.81
C LEU A 19 27.72 27.15 -4.22
N TRP A 20 27.33 26.31 -5.17
CA TRP A 20 25.92 25.96 -5.30
C TRP A 20 25.60 25.20 -4.01
N PRO A 21 24.74 25.72 -3.12
CA PRO A 21 24.19 24.84 -2.12
C PRO A 21 23.44 23.79 -2.93
N TRP A 22 23.89 22.54 -2.81
CA TRP A 22 22.97 21.43 -2.98
C TRP A 22 21.86 21.72 -1.97
N LEU A 23 20.81 22.39 -2.43
CA LEU A 23 19.48 22.26 -1.86
C LEU A 23 19.17 20.78 -2.07
N SER A 24 19.72 19.94 -1.19
CA SER A 24 19.14 18.65 -0.88
C SER A 24 17.74 19.02 -0.43
N PHE A 25 16.79 18.97 -1.36
CA PHE A 25 15.40 18.76 -0.99
C PHE A 25 15.48 17.63 0.02
N ALA A 26 15.08 17.91 1.26
CA ALA A 26 15.01 16.89 2.27
C ALA A 26 14.04 15.85 1.72
N ASN A 27 14.58 14.79 1.11
CA ASN A 27 13.83 13.66 0.65
C ASN A 27 13.02 13.23 1.87
N SER A 28 11.70 13.27 1.73
CA SER A 28 10.82 12.87 2.83
C SER A 28 11.26 11.47 3.27
N PRO A 29 11.37 11.21 4.59
CA PRO A 29 11.96 9.96 5.08
C PRO A 29 11.23 8.68 4.61
N GLY A 30 10.04 8.80 4.01
CA GLY A 30 9.22 7.69 3.52
C GLY A 30 9.32 7.34 2.03
N VAL A 31 9.61 8.28 1.12
CA VAL A 31 9.47 8.06 -0.34
C VAL A 31 10.66 8.59 -1.12
N ASP A 32 11.22 7.72 -1.95
CA ASP A 32 12.26 8.03 -2.94
C ASP A 32 12.00 7.24 -4.24
N ASP A 33 12.91 7.35 -5.22
CA ASP A 33 12.78 6.70 -6.54
C ASP A 33 12.78 5.16 -6.46
N HIS A 34 13.25 4.59 -5.34
CA HIS A 34 13.26 3.16 -5.08
C HIS A 34 11.99 2.66 -4.39
N THR A 35 11.10 3.54 -3.94
CA THR A 35 9.80 3.13 -3.38
C THR A 35 8.92 2.57 -4.50
N VAL A 36 8.58 1.29 -4.37
CA VAL A 36 7.68 0.59 -5.29
C VAL A 36 6.22 0.91 -4.96
N ALA A 37 5.87 0.82 -3.68
CA ALA A 37 4.56 1.15 -3.13
C ALA A 37 4.71 1.51 -1.65
N LEU A 38 3.83 2.37 -1.15
CA LEU A 38 3.72 2.78 0.24
C LEU A 38 2.25 2.99 0.60
N TRP A 39 1.70 2.16 1.48
CA TRP A 39 0.34 2.33 2.00
C TRP A 39 0.41 2.81 3.46
N LEU A 40 -0.02 4.06 3.69
CA LEU A 40 -0.02 4.67 5.02
C LEU A 40 -1.22 4.27 5.87
N PHE A 41 -2.28 3.75 5.24
CA PHE A 41 -3.54 3.38 5.89
C PHE A 41 -4.22 4.56 6.59
N ASP A 42 -4.03 5.80 6.14
CA ASP A 42 -4.60 7.01 6.77
C ASP A 42 -6.00 7.37 6.24
N GLU A 43 -6.62 6.47 5.47
CA GLU A 43 -7.95 6.69 4.90
C GLU A 43 -9.06 6.62 5.96
N PRO A 44 -10.17 7.35 5.77
CA PRO A 44 -11.34 7.20 6.63
C PRO A 44 -11.94 5.80 6.50
N THR A 45 -12.48 5.27 7.59
CA THR A 45 -13.13 3.95 7.60
C THR A 45 -14.50 3.99 6.94
N TYR A 46 -14.67 3.31 5.80
CA TYR A 46 -15.98 3.11 5.14
C TYR A 46 -16.03 1.78 4.36
N PRO A 47 -17.22 1.27 3.99
CA PRO A 47 -17.35 0.09 3.14
C PRO A 47 -16.59 0.20 1.82
N ASN A 48 -15.62 -0.68 1.60
CA ASN A 48 -14.76 -0.76 0.40
C ASN A 48 -13.80 0.43 0.24
N VAL A 49 -12.87 0.55 1.20
CA VAL A 49 -11.83 1.60 1.17
C VAL A 49 -10.82 1.32 0.07
N ILE A 50 -10.49 2.33 -0.71
CA ILE A 50 -9.28 2.35 -1.54
C ILE A 50 -8.13 2.72 -0.62
N LEU A 51 -7.15 1.83 -0.47
CA LEU A 51 -5.91 2.11 0.24
C LEU A 51 -4.96 2.75 -0.77
N THR A 52 -4.75 4.05 -0.61
CA THR A 52 -4.02 4.88 -1.58
C THR A 52 -2.54 4.62 -1.43
N ASP A 53 -1.85 4.38 -2.55
CA ASP A 53 -0.40 4.35 -2.57
C ASP A 53 0.13 5.79 -2.45
N ALA A 54 0.75 6.09 -1.31
CA ALA A 54 1.45 7.34 -1.03
C ALA A 54 2.84 7.41 -1.72
N GLY A 55 3.26 6.33 -2.39
CA GLY A 55 4.43 6.28 -3.25
C GLY A 55 4.25 7.00 -4.59
N PRO A 56 5.27 6.98 -5.45
CA PRO A 56 5.25 7.73 -6.70
C PRO A 56 4.44 7.05 -7.82
N ARG A 57 3.88 5.85 -7.57
CA ARG A 57 3.32 5.00 -8.63
C ARG A 57 1.80 4.90 -8.58
N GLY A 58 1.15 5.07 -7.43
CA GLY A 58 -0.30 4.96 -7.35
C GLY A 58 -0.77 3.52 -7.46
N TYR A 59 -0.03 2.57 -6.86
CA TYR A 59 -0.42 1.16 -6.74
C TYR A 59 -1.50 0.98 -5.66
N ASP A 60 -2.67 1.58 -5.89
CA ASP A 60 -3.77 1.55 -4.95
C ASP A 60 -4.29 0.12 -4.72
N LEU A 61 -4.61 -0.20 -3.47
CA LEU A 61 -5.24 -1.47 -3.11
C LEU A 61 -6.71 -1.25 -2.74
N ARG A 62 -7.47 -2.33 -2.71
CA ARG A 62 -8.84 -2.31 -2.20
C ARG A 62 -8.94 -3.15 -0.94
N LEU A 63 -9.41 -2.53 0.14
CA LEU A 63 -9.90 -3.24 1.32
C LEU A 63 -11.36 -3.65 1.08
N GLN A 64 -11.55 -4.89 0.62
CA GLN A 64 -12.85 -5.45 0.32
C GLN A 64 -13.45 -6.18 1.53
N SER A 65 -14.73 -5.91 1.81
CA SER A 65 -15.50 -6.68 2.80
C SER A 65 -16.08 -7.97 2.19
N SER A 66 -16.29 -8.98 3.03
CA SER A 66 -17.01 -10.21 2.68
C SER A 66 -18.41 -9.95 2.11
N TYR A 67 -19.08 -8.88 2.58
CA TYR A 67 -20.35 -8.43 2.01
C TYR A 67 -20.21 -8.02 0.54
N ALA A 68 -19.17 -7.27 0.18
CA ALA A 68 -18.94 -6.88 -1.21
C ALA A 68 -18.62 -8.10 -2.08
N ALA A 69 -17.80 -9.04 -1.58
CA ALA A 69 -17.52 -10.30 -2.28
C ALA A 69 -18.78 -11.15 -2.46
N TRP A 70 -19.63 -11.24 -1.43
CA TRP A 70 -20.92 -11.91 -1.50
C TRP A 70 -21.85 -11.25 -2.51
N SER A 71 -22.03 -9.93 -2.44
CA SER A 71 -22.95 -9.18 -3.32
C SER A 71 -22.57 -9.35 -4.78
N LEU A 72 -21.28 -9.36 -5.11
CA LEU A 72 -20.80 -9.64 -6.46
C LEU A 72 -21.08 -11.08 -6.89
N LYS A 73 -20.82 -12.05 -6.02
CA LYS A 73 -21.03 -13.48 -6.32
C LYS A 73 -22.49 -13.84 -6.50
N THR A 74 -23.39 -13.19 -5.76
CA THR A 74 -24.81 -13.53 -5.75
C THR A 74 -25.69 -12.55 -6.52
N GLU A 75 -25.11 -11.49 -7.11
CA GLU A 75 -25.86 -10.36 -7.65
C GLU A 75 -26.83 -9.75 -6.61
N GLY A 76 -26.45 -9.77 -5.33
CA GLY A 76 -27.28 -9.35 -4.21
C GLY A 76 -28.44 -10.29 -3.86
N LYS A 77 -28.49 -11.51 -4.42
CA LYS A 77 -29.52 -12.51 -4.11
C LYS A 77 -29.12 -13.36 -2.89
N GLY A 78 -30.10 -13.69 -2.05
CA GLY A 78 -29.90 -14.51 -0.85
C GLY A 78 -29.69 -13.68 0.43
N ALA A 79 -29.46 -14.37 1.55
CA ALA A 79 -29.14 -13.70 2.80
C ALA A 79 -27.67 -13.24 2.77
N PRO A 80 -27.38 -11.95 3.05
CA PRO A 80 -26.01 -11.49 3.17
C PRO A 80 -25.31 -12.16 4.36
N PRO A 81 -23.98 -12.33 4.32
CA PRO A 81 -23.23 -12.71 5.49
C PRO A 81 -23.53 -11.73 6.63
N ILE A 82 -23.59 -12.25 7.87
CA ILE A 82 -24.00 -11.50 9.04
C ILE A 82 -23.10 -10.27 9.21
N ALA A 83 -23.76 -9.11 9.11
CA ALA A 83 -23.34 -7.76 9.44
C ALA A 83 -22.17 -7.15 8.62
N PRO A 84 -22.33 -5.92 8.08
CA PRO A 84 -21.30 -5.27 7.28
C PRO A 84 -20.03 -5.04 8.10
N LEU A 85 -18.89 -5.42 7.53
CA LEU A 85 -17.61 -5.60 8.22
C LEU A 85 -17.04 -4.38 8.94
N HIS A 86 -17.47 -3.19 8.56
CA HIS A 86 -17.08 -1.93 9.21
C HIS A 86 -17.83 -1.71 10.52
N LEU A 87 -18.25 -2.79 11.17
CA LEU A 87 -18.89 -2.78 12.47
C LEU A 87 -17.90 -2.25 13.51
N ALA A 88 -17.96 -0.94 13.75
CA ALA A 88 -17.44 -0.27 14.92
C ALA A 88 -15.94 -0.48 15.20
N GLY A 89 -15.07 -0.37 14.18
CA GLY A 89 -13.61 -0.37 14.39
C GLY A 89 -13.05 -1.72 14.88
N LYS A 90 -13.70 -2.83 14.52
CA LYS A 90 -13.26 -4.17 14.93
C LYS A 90 -12.25 -4.81 13.96
N TYR A 91 -12.41 -4.62 12.66
CA TYR A 91 -11.56 -5.14 11.58
C TYR A 91 -11.50 -4.13 10.43
N GLY A 92 -10.51 -4.23 9.54
CA GLY A 92 -10.25 -3.26 8.48
C GLY A 92 -9.30 -2.16 8.94
N LEU A 93 -9.65 -0.89 8.70
CA LEU A 93 -8.88 0.26 9.20
C LEU A 93 -9.38 0.66 10.59
N ILE A 94 -8.50 0.52 11.59
CA ILE A 94 -8.76 0.81 13.01
C ILE A 94 -7.68 1.73 13.57
N PRO A 95 -7.87 2.43 14.70
CA PRO A 95 -6.82 3.30 15.25
C PRO A 95 -5.47 2.59 15.42
N GLY A 96 -4.45 3.17 14.78
CA GLY A 96 -3.11 2.63 14.60
C GLY A 96 -2.02 3.41 15.37
N LYS A 97 -0.78 3.31 14.89
CA LYS A 97 0.36 4.07 15.42
C LYS A 97 0.39 5.49 14.85
N PHE A 98 0.12 5.63 13.55
CA PHE A 98 0.18 6.88 12.80
C PHE A 98 -1.16 7.19 12.12
N GLY A 99 -2.25 7.10 12.89
CA GLY A 99 -3.61 7.31 12.37
C GLY A 99 -4.40 6.03 12.44
N ASN A 100 -4.67 5.39 11.30
CA ASN A 100 -5.25 4.06 11.28
C ASN A 100 -4.18 3.01 10.93
N ALA A 101 -4.49 1.77 11.26
CA ALA A 101 -3.72 0.59 10.92
C ALA A 101 -4.67 -0.46 10.35
N LEU A 102 -4.13 -1.28 9.45
CA LEU A 102 -4.83 -2.41 8.88
C LEU A 102 -4.84 -3.57 9.89
N TYR A 103 -6.05 -4.04 10.24
CA TYR A 103 -6.24 -5.21 11.09
C TYR A 103 -7.19 -6.21 10.42
N ASN A 104 -6.67 -7.37 10.04
CA ASN A 104 -7.42 -8.37 9.30
C ASN A 104 -7.11 -9.81 9.77
N PRO A 105 -7.68 -10.23 10.91
CA PRO A 105 -7.43 -11.55 11.49
C PRO A 105 -8.17 -12.68 10.78
N LYS A 106 -9.15 -12.36 9.92
CA LYS A 106 -9.98 -13.33 9.21
C LYS A 106 -10.20 -12.90 7.78
N SER A 107 -9.53 -13.55 6.85
CA SER A 107 -9.67 -13.34 5.41
C SER A 107 -11.07 -13.61 4.86
N ALA A 108 -11.86 -14.41 5.58
CA ALA A 108 -13.27 -14.63 5.28
C ALA A 108 -14.12 -13.37 5.54
N ASP A 109 -13.62 -12.45 6.37
CA ASP A 109 -14.30 -11.22 6.74
C ASP A 109 -13.78 -10.06 5.86
N ALA A 110 -12.48 -9.78 5.82
CA ALA A 110 -11.90 -8.72 4.99
C ALA A 110 -10.73 -9.23 4.15
N GLN A 111 -10.49 -8.60 3.01
CA GLN A 111 -9.30 -8.85 2.19
C GLN A 111 -8.77 -7.54 1.63
N VAL A 112 -7.45 -7.35 1.69
CA VAL A 112 -6.79 -6.31 0.90
C VAL A 112 -6.30 -6.97 -0.38
N ILE A 113 -6.82 -6.52 -1.52
CA ILE A 113 -6.53 -7.12 -2.81
C ILE A 113 -6.15 -6.07 -3.85
N TRP A 114 -5.44 -6.50 -4.88
CA TRP A 114 -5.36 -5.75 -6.13
C TRP A 114 -6.77 -5.60 -6.72
N PRO A 115 -7.18 -4.38 -7.10
CA PRO A 115 -8.51 -4.19 -7.63
C PRO A 115 -8.66 -4.76 -9.05
N ASP A 116 -9.78 -5.46 -9.28
CA ASP A 116 -10.23 -5.86 -10.62
C ASP A 116 -11.14 -4.76 -11.21
N ASN A 117 -10.84 -4.28 -12.43
CA ASN A 117 -11.64 -3.24 -13.11
C ASN A 117 -13.09 -3.68 -13.42
N ARG A 118 -13.45 -4.95 -13.22
CA ARG A 118 -14.83 -5.43 -13.42
C ARG A 118 -15.84 -4.83 -12.43
N GLN A 119 -15.41 -4.19 -11.35
CA GLN A 119 -16.31 -3.64 -10.33
C GLN A 119 -16.76 -2.20 -10.66
N ARG A 120 -17.85 -2.08 -11.42
CA ARG A 120 -18.49 -0.83 -11.93
C ARG A 120 -18.99 0.19 -10.88
N TYR A 121 -18.76 0.00 -9.59
CA TYR A 121 -19.46 0.74 -8.53
C TYR A 121 -18.61 1.78 -7.76
N SER A 122 -17.34 2.02 -8.10
CA SER A 122 -16.64 3.21 -7.60
C SER A 122 -16.66 4.31 -8.66
N SER A 123 -17.14 5.50 -8.28
CA SER A 123 -17.10 6.73 -9.09
C SER A 123 -15.68 7.16 -9.44
N THR A 124 -14.68 6.65 -8.73
CA THR A 124 -13.28 6.63 -9.13
C THR A 124 -13.00 5.37 -9.95
N SER A 125 -13.02 5.53 -11.28
CA SER A 125 -12.22 4.67 -12.15
C SER A 125 -10.77 4.83 -11.67
N MET A 126 -10.11 3.74 -11.28
CA MET A 126 -8.65 3.74 -11.12
C MET A 126 -8.07 3.80 -12.52
N LEU A 127 -8.02 5.03 -13.03
CA LEU A 127 -7.67 5.36 -14.41
C LEU A 127 -6.24 4.88 -14.68
N GLY A 128 -6.08 3.90 -15.57
CA GLY A 128 -4.80 3.54 -16.19
C GLY A 128 -4.19 2.21 -15.75
N TYR A 129 -4.64 1.60 -14.67
CA TYR A 129 -4.14 0.29 -14.24
C TYR A 129 -4.94 -0.84 -14.88
N VAL A 130 -4.32 -1.45 -15.88
CA VAL A 130 -4.66 -2.74 -16.50
C VAL A 130 -4.98 -3.76 -15.39
N ASP A 131 -5.81 -4.77 -15.68
CA ASP A 131 -6.25 -5.86 -14.77
C ASP A 131 -5.10 -6.77 -14.23
N LYS A 132 -3.89 -6.23 -14.08
CA LYS A 132 -2.64 -6.93 -13.85
C LYS A 132 -1.90 -6.25 -12.71
N VAL A 133 -1.38 -7.07 -11.80
CA VAL A 133 -0.47 -6.60 -10.76
C VAL A 133 0.84 -6.15 -11.44
N PRO A 134 1.42 -4.99 -11.06
CA PRO A 134 2.66 -4.50 -11.65
C PRO A 134 3.82 -5.48 -11.48
N GLU A 135 4.61 -5.69 -12.53
CA GLU A 135 5.80 -6.58 -12.51
C GLU A 135 6.83 -6.17 -11.45
N ARG A 136 6.82 -4.92 -11.02
CA ARG A 136 7.64 -4.41 -9.91
C ARG A 136 7.22 -4.94 -8.53
N LEU A 137 6.18 -5.76 -8.44
CA LEU A 137 5.87 -6.57 -7.25
C LEU A 137 6.36 -8.03 -7.42
N ASN A 138 6.97 -8.38 -8.55
CA ASN A 138 7.67 -9.65 -8.74
C ASN A 138 9.07 -9.61 -8.11
N LEU A 139 9.11 -9.73 -6.78
CA LEU A 139 10.32 -9.55 -5.98
C LEU A 139 11.38 -10.65 -6.18
N GLY A 140 11.19 -11.60 -7.09
CA GLY A 140 12.19 -12.65 -7.36
C GLY A 140 13.36 -12.21 -8.26
N TYR A 141 13.32 -11.02 -8.87
CA TYR A 141 14.28 -10.60 -9.89
C TYR A 141 15.40 -9.65 -9.43
N TYR A 142 15.23 -8.97 -8.30
CA TYR A 142 16.10 -7.86 -7.89
C TYR A 142 16.23 -7.77 -6.37
N ASP A 143 17.12 -6.88 -5.92
CA ASP A 143 17.23 -6.48 -4.52
C ASP A 143 15.94 -5.81 -4.06
N TRP A 144 15.44 -6.13 -2.88
CA TRP A 144 14.20 -5.53 -2.40
C TRP A 144 14.19 -5.31 -0.89
N THR A 145 13.32 -4.39 -0.47
CA THR A 145 12.97 -4.19 0.93
C THR A 145 11.45 -4.23 1.10
N ILE A 146 10.94 -5.03 2.03
CA ILE A 146 9.58 -4.92 2.56
C ILE A 146 9.68 -4.48 4.01
N GLU A 147 8.94 -3.45 4.40
CA GLU A 147 8.90 -2.99 5.79
C GLU A 147 7.55 -2.41 6.19
N PHE A 148 7.24 -2.49 7.48
CA PHE A 148 5.98 -2.04 8.06
C PHE A 148 6.11 -1.95 9.59
N TRP A 149 5.18 -1.26 10.22
CA TRP A 149 4.98 -1.33 11.66
C TRP A 149 3.99 -2.44 12.00
N PHE A 150 4.28 -3.18 13.06
CA PHE A 150 3.48 -4.31 13.50
C PHE A 150 3.15 -4.22 14.98
N LYS A 151 1.92 -4.57 15.35
CA LYS A 151 1.51 -4.77 16.74
C LYS A 151 0.60 -5.98 16.88
N ALA A 152 0.97 -6.90 17.77
CA ALA A 152 0.16 -8.09 18.04
C ALA A 152 -1.22 -7.75 18.62
N ARG A 153 -2.24 -8.51 18.18
CA ARG A 153 -3.61 -8.48 18.71
C ARG A 153 -4.07 -9.92 18.94
N GLY A 154 -3.77 -10.48 20.11
CA GLY A 154 -4.15 -11.85 20.47
C GLY A 154 -3.16 -12.92 19.96
N PRO A 155 -3.47 -14.21 20.09
CA PRO A 155 -2.61 -15.30 19.63
C PRO A 155 -2.76 -15.54 18.12
N GLN A 156 -1.63 -15.65 17.40
CA GLN A 156 -1.63 -16.08 16.00
C GLN A 156 -1.71 -17.62 15.94
N THR A 157 -2.89 -18.21 15.73
CA THR A 157 -3.07 -19.67 15.76
C THR A 157 -2.77 -20.35 14.42
N GLU A 158 -2.89 -19.60 13.32
CA GLU A 158 -2.65 -20.08 11.95
C GLU A 158 -1.57 -19.23 11.27
N ALA A 159 -1.11 -19.62 10.08
CA ALA A 159 -0.18 -18.78 9.33
C ALA A 159 -0.92 -17.55 8.75
N ALA A 160 -0.35 -16.36 8.92
CA ALA A 160 -0.85 -15.14 8.27
C ALA A 160 -0.04 -14.82 7.01
N THR A 161 -0.68 -14.27 5.98
CA THR A 161 0.00 -13.76 4.77
C THR A 161 0.27 -12.27 4.95
N LEU A 162 1.54 -11.85 4.91
CA LEU A 162 1.94 -10.44 5.00
C LEU A 162 2.21 -9.83 3.62
N PHE A 163 2.56 -10.67 2.66
CA PHE A 163 2.73 -10.36 1.24
C PHE A 163 2.38 -11.62 0.47
N ARG A 164 1.56 -11.54 -0.57
CA ARG A 164 1.41 -12.61 -1.56
C ARG A 164 1.18 -12.02 -2.94
N VAL A 165 1.88 -12.58 -3.92
CA VAL A 165 1.66 -12.32 -5.33
C VAL A 165 1.49 -13.64 -6.09
N ARG A 166 0.57 -13.66 -7.05
CA ARG A 166 0.31 -14.83 -7.91
C ARG A 166 0.31 -14.44 -9.39
N ASN A 167 0.65 -15.40 -10.24
CA ASN A 167 0.52 -15.27 -11.70
C ASN A 167 -0.64 -16.12 -12.23
N GLU A 168 -0.89 -16.00 -13.53
CA GLU A 168 -1.84 -16.82 -14.26
C GLU A 168 -1.59 -18.33 -14.09
N GLN A 169 -2.68 -19.11 -13.91
CA GLN A 169 -2.59 -20.51 -13.49
C GLN A 169 -2.14 -21.50 -14.59
N ASP A 170 -2.15 -21.08 -15.85
CA ASP A 170 -2.03 -22.00 -16.99
C ASP A 170 -0.58 -22.17 -17.50
N TYR A 171 0.44 -21.88 -16.69
CA TYR A 171 1.83 -21.98 -17.13
C TYR A 171 2.42 -23.40 -16.92
N PRO A 172 2.67 -24.19 -17.98
CA PRO A 172 2.90 -25.64 -17.89
C PRO A 172 4.35 -26.03 -17.55
N ARG A 173 5.09 -25.23 -16.75
CA ARG A 173 6.57 -25.36 -16.65
C ARG A 173 7.16 -25.55 -15.25
N GLY A 174 6.37 -25.90 -14.23
CA GLY A 174 6.92 -26.11 -12.87
C GLY A 174 7.60 -24.87 -12.29
N LEU A 175 7.15 -23.68 -12.70
CA LEU A 175 7.64 -22.39 -12.23
C LEU A 175 6.82 -21.92 -11.03
N PRO A 176 7.36 -21.04 -10.17
CA PRO A 176 6.60 -20.49 -9.06
C PRO A 176 5.38 -19.73 -9.58
N MET A 177 4.24 -20.01 -8.97
CA MET A 177 2.94 -19.41 -9.25
C MET A 177 2.39 -18.63 -8.07
N GLU A 178 3.01 -18.81 -6.90
CA GLU A 178 2.81 -17.98 -5.73
C GLU A 178 4.16 -17.67 -5.10
N ASN A 179 4.38 -16.40 -4.79
CA ASN A 179 5.41 -15.94 -3.86
C ASN A 179 4.71 -15.32 -2.66
N ALA A 180 5.05 -15.75 -1.45
CA ALA A 180 4.44 -15.24 -0.22
C ALA A 180 5.45 -15.06 0.93
N LEU A 181 5.31 -13.97 1.67
CA LEU A 181 5.89 -13.78 3.00
C LEU A 181 4.81 -14.02 4.03
N ARG A 182 5.03 -14.99 4.92
CA ARG A 182 4.04 -15.44 5.91
C ARG A 182 4.57 -15.27 7.33
N LEU A 183 3.68 -15.02 8.28
CA LEU A 183 3.95 -15.08 9.72
C LEU A 183 3.43 -16.43 10.24
N MET A 184 4.30 -17.23 10.83
CA MET A 184 3.95 -18.59 11.27
C MET A 184 3.09 -18.59 12.55
N PRO A 185 2.35 -19.68 12.84
CA PRO A 185 1.66 -19.85 14.11
C PRO A 185 2.55 -19.56 15.33
N GLY A 186 1.96 -18.97 16.36
CA GLY A 186 2.65 -18.45 17.54
C GLY A 186 3.59 -17.26 17.27
N ARG A 187 3.61 -16.73 16.04
CA ARG A 187 4.61 -15.76 15.55
C ARG A 187 6.03 -16.29 15.77
N SER A 188 6.19 -17.60 15.59
CA SER A 188 7.42 -18.34 15.89
C SER A 188 8.55 -18.03 14.91
N ALA A 189 8.21 -17.68 13.68
CA ALA A 189 9.12 -17.29 12.60
C ALA A 189 8.30 -16.57 11.51
N PHE A 190 9.00 -15.96 10.56
CA PHE A 190 8.43 -15.71 9.25
C PHE A 190 8.78 -16.85 8.31
N LEU A 191 8.05 -16.99 7.22
CA LEU A 191 8.32 -17.95 6.17
C LEU A 191 8.28 -17.23 4.83
N LEU A 192 9.41 -17.21 4.12
CA LEU A 192 9.42 -16.89 2.70
C LEU A 192 9.11 -18.15 1.91
N GLN A 193 8.16 -18.06 0.99
CA GLN A 193 7.65 -19.20 0.26
C GLN A 193 7.49 -18.89 -1.22
N SER A 194 7.94 -19.83 -2.07
CA SER A 194 7.67 -19.86 -3.50
C SER A 194 7.10 -21.22 -3.87
N ARG A 195 5.88 -21.27 -4.41
CA ARG A 195 5.16 -22.53 -4.73
C ARG A 195 4.82 -22.63 -6.20
N THR A 196 4.99 -23.80 -6.78
CA THR A 196 4.35 -24.17 -8.05
C THR A 196 2.89 -24.57 -7.77
N THR A 197 1.96 -24.31 -8.70
CA THR A 197 0.64 -24.93 -8.62
C THR A 197 0.44 -25.82 -9.84
N THR A 198 0.27 -27.11 -9.61
CA THR A 198 -0.71 -27.85 -10.40
C THR A 198 -1.88 -28.11 -9.48
N ASP A 199 -3.08 -27.90 -10.00
CA ASP A 199 -4.33 -28.22 -9.32
C ASP A 199 -4.23 -29.65 -8.75
N SER A 200 -4.58 -29.85 -7.48
CA SER A 200 -4.53 -31.17 -6.82
C SER A 200 -5.48 -32.20 -7.44
N GLN A 201 -6.19 -31.84 -8.52
CA GLN A 201 -7.14 -32.69 -9.24
C GLN A 201 -6.57 -33.35 -10.51
N ARG A 202 -5.35 -33.06 -10.94
CA ARG A 202 -4.71 -33.81 -12.04
C ARG A 202 -3.67 -34.80 -11.50
N ASP A 203 -4.15 -35.82 -10.80
CA ASP A 203 -3.41 -37.06 -10.51
C ASP A 203 -3.18 -37.88 -11.81
N VAL A 204 -2.58 -37.26 -12.83
CA VAL A 204 -2.10 -38.02 -14.00
C VAL A 204 -0.74 -38.57 -13.62
N VAL A 205 -0.73 -39.80 -13.12
CA VAL A 205 0.47 -40.59 -12.87
C VAL A 205 1.33 -40.59 -14.14
N GLY A 206 2.46 -39.87 -14.13
CA GLY A 206 3.42 -39.81 -15.25
C GLY A 206 3.62 -38.43 -15.89
N ASP A 207 2.85 -37.41 -15.51
CA ASP A 207 3.11 -36.01 -15.90
C ASP A 207 4.09 -35.38 -14.89
N PRO A 208 5.19 -34.70 -15.28
CA PRO A 208 6.11 -34.04 -14.35
C PRO A 208 5.52 -32.78 -13.69
N GLY A 209 4.25 -32.82 -13.29
CA GLY A 209 3.60 -31.87 -12.39
C GLY A 209 4.18 -31.97 -10.98
N THR A 210 5.44 -31.56 -10.83
CA THR A 210 6.10 -31.50 -9.54
C THR A 210 5.55 -30.33 -8.74
N HIS A 211 4.76 -30.64 -7.71
CA HIS A 211 4.50 -29.72 -6.60
C HIS A 211 5.82 -29.43 -5.91
N PHE A 212 6.39 -28.26 -6.15
CA PHE A 212 7.58 -27.79 -5.47
C PHE A 212 7.21 -26.58 -4.64
N SER A 213 7.45 -26.68 -3.33
CA SER A 213 7.42 -25.56 -2.39
C SER A 213 8.85 -25.31 -1.97
N PHE A 214 9.32 -24.09 -2.21
CA PHE A 214 10.56 -23.60 -1.65
C PHE A 214 10.21 -22.73 -0.45
N ASP A 215 10.59 -23.21 0.73
CA ASP A 215 10.21 -22.65 2.01
C ASP A 215 11.48 -22.29 2.79
N ILE A 216 11.67 -21.00 3.07
CA ILE A 216 12.78 -20.50 3.91
C ILE A 216 12.18 -19.95 5.21
N PRO A 217 12.35 -20.67 6.34
CA PRO A 217 12.07 -20.11 7.66
C PRO A 217 13.02 -18.96 7.95
N ILE A 218 12.47 -17.81 8.36
CA ILE A 218 13.20 -16.62 8.76
C ILE A 218 13.08 -16.47 10.28
N PRO A 219 14.15 -16.75 11.05
CA PRO A 219 14.14 -16.62 12.50
C PRO A 219 13.86 -15.18 12.95
N THR A 220 13.17 -15.04 14.08
CA THR A 220 12.84 -13.74 14.69
C THR A 220 12.79 -13.89 16.21
N ASP A 221 12.97 -12.79 16.96
CA ASP A 221 12.66 -12.77 18.39
C ASP A 221 11.13 -12.79 18.60
N THR A 222 10.62 -13.97 18.98
CA THR A 222 9.20 -14.19 19.18
C THR A 222 8.64 -13.40 20.35
N ARG A 223 9.47 -12.96 21.31
CA ARG A 223 9.00 -12.19 22.47
C ARG A 223 8.55 -10.80 22.04
N LEU A 224 9.33 -10.14 21.18
CA LEU A 224 9.00 -8.83 20.62
C LEU A 224 7.72 -8.91 19.78
N LEU A 225 7.59 -9.94 18.94
CA LEU A 225 6.38 -10.08 18.13
C LEU A 225 5.11 -10.40 18.94
N ASN A 226 5.21 -10.70 20.24
CA ASN A 226 4.09 -11.11 21.08
C ASN A 226 3.88 -10.23 22.32
N ASP A 227 4.64 -9.15 22.52
CA ASP A 227 4.53 -8.30 23.72
C ASP A 227 3.36 -7.30 23.66
N GLY A 228 2.79 -7.07 22.48
CA GLY A 228 1.66 -6.16 22.27
C GLY A 228 2.08 -4.70 22.07
N ASP A 229 3.38 -4.42 21.94
CA ASP A 229 3.90 -3.12 21.55
C ASP A 229 4.04 -3.01 20.03
N TRP A 230 4.35 -1.80 19.57
CA TRP A 230 4.56 -1.52 18.15
C TRP A 230 6.04 -1.70 17.80
N HIS A 231 6.32 -2.58 16.85
CA HIS A 231 7.66 -2.83 16.34
C HIS A 231 7.78 -2.44 14.87
N HIS A 232 8.94 -1.91 14.48
CA HIS A 232 9.28 -1.77 13.07
C HIS A 232 9.86 -3.10 12.58
N ILE A 233 9.31 -3.62 11.48
CA ILE A 233 9.72 -4.88 10.88
C ILE A 233 10.20 -4.60 9.47
N ALA A 234 11.39 -5.09 9.13
CA ALA A 234 11.94 -4.99 7.79
C ALA A 234 12.55 -6.31 7.32
N PHE A 235 12.46 -6.56 6.01
CA PHE A 235 13.09 -7.64 5.29
C PHE A 235 13.82 -7.04 4.10
N CYS A 236 15.14 -7.22 4.02
CA CYS A 236 15.96 -6.81 2.88
C CYS A 236 16.49 -8.07 2.20
N TYR A 237 16.34 -8.17 0.88
CA TYR A 237 16.93 -9.24 0.09
C TYR A 237 18.06 -8.73 -0.77
N GLN A 238 19.21 -9.40 -0.68
CA GLN A 238 20.40 -9.17 -1.48
C GLN A 238 20.49 -10.27 -2.54
N ALA A 239 20.19 -9.94 -3.80
CA ALA A 239 20.10 -10.89 -4.90
C ALA A 239 21.47 -11.49 -5.26
N ASP A 240 22.54 -10.70 -5.19
CA ASP A 240 23.92 -11.13 -5.44
C ASP A 240 24.40 -12.22 -4.46
N ARG A 241 23.94 -12.13 -3.19
CA ARG A 241 24.26 -13.07 -2.11
C ARG A 241 23.18 -14.11 -1.89
N ARG A 242 22.02 -13.94 -2.50
CA ARG A 242 20.79 -14.70 -2.24
C ARG A 242 20.52 -14.77 -0.73
N GLN A 243 20.57 -13.64 -0.04
CA GLN A 243 20.41 -13.59 1.40
C GLN A 243 19.30 -12.64 1.79
N ILE A 244 18.41 -13.10 2.68
CA ILE A 244 17.43 -12.26 3.36
C ILE A 244 18.04 -11.81 4.68
N LEU A 245 17.95 -10.51 4.95
CA LEU A 245 18.25 -9.86 6.22
C LEU A 245 16.91 -9.42 6.82
N HIS A 246 16.63 -9.85 8.05
CA HIS A 246 15.42 -9.49 8.76
C HIS A 246 15.77 -8.63 9.97
N TYR A 247 14.99 -7.59 10.21
CA TYR A 247 15.18 -6.64 11.30
C TYR A 247 13.89 -6.46 12.10
N VAL A 248 14.06 -6.33 13.42
CA VAL A 248 13.03 -5.88 14.36
C VAL A 248 13.58 -4.67 15.10
N ASP A 249 12.89 -3.54 15.03
CA ASP A 249 13.32 -2.24 15.58
C ASP A 249 14.74 -1.85 15.14
N GLY A 250 15.05 -2.11 13.87
CA GLY A 250 16.35 -1.81 13.27
C GLY A 250 17.50 -2.70 13.74
N ARG A 251 17.23 -3.74 14.54
CA ARG A 251 18.23 -4.75 14.95
C ARG A 251 18.09 -6.02 14.12
N GLN A 252 19.18 -6.43 13.49
CA GLN A 252 19.23 -7.63 12.67
C GLN A 252 18.95 -8.88 13.52
N GLN A 253 18.07 -9.73 13.01
CA GLN A 253 17.74 -11.04 13.56
C GLN A 253 18.71 -12.11 13.01
N PRO A 254 18.73 -13.34 13.58
CA PRO A 254 19.55 -14.43 13.05
C PRO A 254 19.28 -14.68 11.57
N LEU A 255 20.33 -14.95 10.80
CA LEU A 255 20.21 -15.18 9.37
C LEU A 255 19.46 -16.49 9.09
N PRO A 256 18.50 -16.50 8.15
CA PRO A 256 18.00 -17.74 7.58
C PRO A 256 19.02 -18.41 6.66
N GLU A 257 18.69 -19.60 6.17
CA GLU A 257 19.36 -20.20 5.03
C GLU A 257 19.34 -19.27 3.80
N THR A 258 20.32 -19.42 2.92
CA THR A 258 20.39 -18.62 1.69
C THR A 258 19.25 -18.97 0.74
N GLY A 259 18.61 -17.94 0.22
CA GLY A 259 17.62 -17.98 -0.84
C GLY A 259 16.73 -16.76 -0.80
N GLY A 260 15.70 -16.74 -1.63
CA GLY A 260 14.75 -15.64 -1.74
C GLY A 260 13.56 -16.07 -2.59
N PHE A 261 12.69 -15.11 -2.92
CA PHE A 261 11.61 -15.37 -3.85
C PHE A 261 12.16 -15.87 -5.18
N LEU A 262 11.53 -16.90 -5.73
CA LEU A 262 11.83 -17.35 -7.08
C LEU A 262 11.19 -16.39 -8.09
N PRO A 263 11.88 -16.04 -9.20
CA PRO A 263 11.29 -15.20 -10.23
C PRO A 263 10.05 -15.86 -10.83
N MET A 264 8.94 -15.11 -10.90
CA MET A 264 7.70 -15.58 -11.51
C MET A 264 7.66 -15.19 -12.98
N ILE A 265 7.19 -16.09 -13.85
CA ILE A 265 6.99 -15.81 -15.28
C ILE A 265 5.51 -15.63 -15.56
N GLY A 266 5.16 -14.80 -16.55
CA GLY A 266 3.79 -14.58 -16.98
C GLY A 266 3.17 -13.32 -16.37
N VAL A 267 1.86 -13.21 -16.50
CA VAL A 267 1.11 -12.06 -15.97
C VAL A 267 0.81 -12.27 -14.49
N LEU A 268 1.18 -11.30 -13.65
CA LEU A 268 0.75 -11.26 -12.26
C LEU A 268 -0.73 -10.86 -12.18
N THR A 269 -1.53 -11.66 -11.47
CA THR A 269 -3.00 -11.55 -11.47
C THR A 269 -3.58 -11.25 -10.09
N GLU A 270 -2.88 -11.61 -9.01
CA GLU A 270 -3.35 -11.39 -7.65
C GLU A 270 -2.24 -10.83 -6.79
N PHE A 271 -2.58 -9.85 -5.96
CA PHE A 271 -1.71 -9.33 -4.91
C PHE A 271 -2.55 -9.09 -3.65
N THR A 272 -2.02 -9.47 -2.48
CA THR A 272 -2.68 -9.25 -1.19
C THR A 272 -1.66 -8.97 -0.09
N VAL A 273 -2.13 -8.24 0.93
CA VAL A 273 -1.41 -7.95 2.17
C VAL A 273 -2.31 -8.23 3.37
N SER A 274 -1.71 -8.67 4.48
CA SER A 274 -2.39 -8.91 5.76
C SER A 274 -3.62 -9.82 5.68
N GLU A 275 -3.45 -11.07 5.28
CA GLU A 275 -4.49 -12.12 5.31
C GLU A 275 -4.34 -12.96 6.59
N ASN A 276 -5.42 -13.15 7.36
CA ASN A 276 -5.44 -13.96 8.59
C ASN A 276 -4.41 -13.52 9.64
N CYS A 277 -4.12 -12.22 9.72
CA CYS A 277 -3.15 -11.66 10.64
C CYS A 277 -3.82 -11.19 11.93
N GLU A 278 -3.54 -11.87 13.03
CA GLU A 278 -3.93 -11.46 14.40
C GLU A 278 -3.00 -10.32 14.87
N GLY A 279 -2.78 -9.32 14.04
CA GLY A 279 -1.89 -8.19 14.29
C GLY A 279 -2.27 -7.00 13.41
N MET A 280 -1.94 -5.80 13.89
CA MET A 280 -2.17 -4.56 13.15
C MET A 280 -0.92 -4.23 12.34
N LEU A 281 -1.09 -3.89 11.06
CA LEU A 281 -0.05 -3.34 10.19
C LEU A 281 -0.25 -1.84 10.02
N ASP A 282 0.81 -1.07 10.16
CA ASP A 282 0.80 0.38 9.90
C ASP A 282 1.97 0.75 8.98
N GLU A 283 1.77 1.74 8.12
CA GLU A 283 2.68 2.23 7.07
C GLU A 283 3.51 1.13 6.34
N TYR A 284 2.88 0.42 5.41
CA TYR A 284 3.50 -0.70 4.68
C TYR A 284 4.23 -0.22 3.42
N ARG A 285 5.53 -0.52 3.30
CA ARG A 285 6.38 -0.11 2.17
C ARG A 285 7.03 -1.30 1.46
N VAL A 286 7.06 -1.24 0.13
CA VAL A 286 7.87 -2.11 -0.74
C VAL A 286 8.87 -1.24 -1.49
N SER A 287 10.11 -1.70 -1.66
CA SER A 287 11.15 -0.98 -2.40
C SER A 287 12.00 -1.92 -3.26
N ASP A 288 12.55 -1.40 -4.35
CA ASP A 288 13.34 -2.14 -5.35
C ASP A 288 14.87 -2.03 -5.12
N ASN A 289 15.26 -1.83 -3.86
CA ASN A 289 16.65 -1.86 -3.40
C ASN A 289 16.76 -2.43 -1.97
N VAL A 290 18.00 -2.68 -1.53
CA VAL A 290 18.33 -2.96 -0.12
C VAL A 290 18.48 -1.64 0.62
N ARG A 291 17.47 -1.27 1.41
CA ARG A 291 17.51 -0.03 2.20
C ARG A 291 18.45 -0.12 3.40
N TYR A 292 18.59 -1.32 3.98
CA TYR A 292 19.33 -1.53 5.22
C TYR A 292 20.36 -2.66 5.05
N PRO A 293 21.65 -2.33 4.86
CA PRO A 293 22.71 -3.34 4.78
C PRO A 293 23.18 -3.84 6.16
N GLY A 294 22.62 -3.30 7.26
CA GLY A 294 23.00 -3.59 8.64
C GLY A 294 22.03 -2.95 9.62
N ASN A 295 22.37 -2.96 10.92
CA ASN A 295 21.53 -2.32 11.95
C ASN A 295 21.30 -0.84 11.64
N PHE A 296 20.09 -0.36 11.92
CA PHE A 296 19.67 1.01 11.67
C PHE A 296 18.77 1.53 12.80
N THR A 297 18.49 2.82 12.79
CA THR A 297 17.44 3.41 13.62
C THR A 297 16.17 3.45 12.78
N PRO A 298 15.07 2.80 13.20
CA PRO A 298 13.81 2.89 12.48
C PRO A 298 13.41 4.35 12.24
N PRO A 299 12.84 4.66 11.06
CA PRO A 299 12.26 5.97 10.83
C PRO A 299 11.14 6.22 11.84
N GLU A 300 10.85 7.48 12.17
CA GLU A 300 9.74 7.79 13.08
C GLU A 300 8.39 7.46 12.46
N SER A 301 8.21 7.79 11.18
CA SER A 301 7.01 7.53 10.35
C SER A 301 7.39 7.72 8.87
N PHE A 302 6.70 7.04 7.96
CA PHE A 302 6.77 7.27 6.53
C PHE A 302 5.84 8.40 6.07
N SER A 303 4.78 8.69 6.83
CA SER A 303 3.84 9.76 6.57
C SER A 303 4.44 11.14 6.79
N ARG A 304 4.14 12.07 5.88
CA ARG A 304 4.46 13.51 6.04
C ARG A 304 3.56 14.22 7.06
N ASN A 305 2.47 13.57 7.46
CA ASN A 305 1.49 14.11 8.39
C ASN A 305 1.83 13.77 9.85
N TYR A 306 2.90 13.00 10.09
CA TYR A 306 3.35 12.58 11.41
C TYR A 306 4.83 12.97 11.61
N GLY A 307 5.26 13.12 12.87
CA GLY A 307 6.62 13.53 13.24
C GLY A 307 6.71 14.95 13.81
N THR A 308 7.90 15.56 13.71
CA THR A 308 8.22 16.85 14.36
C THR A 308 7.63 18.09 13.66
N ALA A 309 7.15 17.95 12.43
CA ALA A 309 6.54 19.03 11.66
C ALA A 309 5.36 18.52 10.82
N PRO A 310 4.28 18.00 11.46
CA PRO A 310 3.12 17.54 10.72
C PRO A 310 2.53 18.75 9.97
N LYS A 311 2.13 18.54 8.71
CA LYS A 311 1.34 19.57 8.03
C LYS A 311 0.12 19.86 8.89
N THR A 312 -0.03 21.11 9.30
CA THR A 312 -1.26 21.58 9.93
C THR A 312 -2.40 21.25 8.99
N SER A 313 -3.43 20.57 9.51
CA SER A 313 -4.68 20.41 8.77
C SER A 313 -5.07 21.78 8.22
N PRO A 314 -5.42 21.88 6.92
CA PRO A 314 -5.86 23.15 6.37
C PRO A 314 -7.01 23.66 7.23
N GLU A 315 -6.82 24.82 7.85
CA GLU A 315 -7.92 25.46 8.54
C GLU A 315 -8.94 25.85 7.48
N PRO A 316 -10.22 25.49 7.64
CA PRO A 316 -11.24 25.91 6.70
C PRO A 316 -11.39 27.43 6.78
N GLU A 317 -10.72 28.16 5.90
CA GLU A 317 -10.86 29.61 5.72
C GLU A 317 -12.20 30.00 5.07
N GLY A 318 -13.00 28.99 4.71
CA GLY A 318 -14.33 29.18 4.13
C GLY A 318 -15.36 29.71 5.15
N PRO A 319 -16.50 30.21 4.66
CA PRO A 319 -17.58 30.64 5.53
C PRO A 319 -18.09 29.47 6.38
N PRO A 320 -18.67 29.71 7.57
CA PRO A 320 -19.06 28.67 8.53
C PRO A 320 -19.87 27.54 7.89
N LEU A 321 -19.63 26.30 8.34
CA LEU A 321 -20.39 25.13 7.89
C LEU A 321 -21.89 25.38 8.12
N LEU A 322 -22.70 25.26 7.07
CA LEU A 322 -24.15 25.48 7.17
C LEU A 322 -24.82 24.49 8.15
N PHE A 323 -24.25 23.29 8.25
CA PHE A 323 -24.71 22.16 9.05
C PHE A 323 -23.82 21.89 10.27
N ALA A 324 -23.36 22.93 10.96
CA ALA A 324 -22.57 22.74 12.18
C ALA A 324 -23.38 22.02 13.28
N ASN A 325 -22.73 21.14 14.04
CA ASN A 325 -23.35 20.26 15.06
C ASN A 325 -24.16 20.98 16.16
N ASN A 326 -23.98 22.28 16.31
CA ASN A 326 -24.60 23.07 17.39
C ASN A 326 -25.84 23.85 16.92
N ARG A 327 -26.37 23.57 15.72
CA ARG A 327 -27.55 24.25 15.18
C ARG A 327 -28.82 23.44 15.42
N ASP A 328 -29.91 24.16 15.69
CA ASP A 328 -31.25 23.57 15.76
C ASP A 328 -31.69 23.02 14.39
N PRO A 329 -31.96 21.71 14.26
CA PRO A 329 -32.35 21.09 13.00
C PRO A 329 -33.74 21.52 12.51
N SER A 330 -34.54 22.16 13.36
CA SER A 330 -35.87 22.66 12.98
C SER A 330 -35.82 24.01 12.25
N GLN A 331 -34.68 24.71 12.25
CA GLN A 331 -34.57 26.00 11.59
C GLN A 331 -34.20 25.86 10.11
N PRO A 332 -34.82 26.65 9.20
CA PRO A 332 -34.43 26.69 7.79
C PRO A 332 -32.94 27.02 7.62
N TYR A 333 -32.29 26.37 6.66
CA TYR A 333 -30.92 26.67 6.26
C TYR A 333 -30.90 27.86 5.32
N ASP A 334 -30.24 28.95 5.73
CA ASP A 334 -29.88 30.02 4.81
C ASP A 334 -28.70 29.54 3.94
N LEU A 335 -29.05 29.11 2.73
CA LEU A 335 -28.11 28.60 1.74
C LEU A 335 -27.23 29.72 1.15
N GLY A 336 -27.61 31.00 1.31
CA GLY A 336 -26.95 32.16 0.74
C GLY A 336 -26.69 32.02 -0.77
N SER A 337 -25.58 32.59 -1.25
CA SER A 337 -25.11 32.46 -2.64
C SER A 337 -24.15 31.28 -2.86
N ARG A 338 -24.12 30.30 -1.95
CA ARG A 338 -23.20 29.17 -2.07
C ARG A 338 -23.71 28.20 -3.15
N LYS A 339 -22.79 27.51 -3.81
CA LYS A 339 -23.14 26.40 -4.71
C LYS A 339 -23.46 25.18 -3.86
N HIS A 340 -24.59 24.53 -4.13
CA HIS A 340 -25.05 23.34 -3.40
C HIS A 340 -25.25 22.19 -4.36
N VAL A 341 -24.88 20.99 -3.93
CA VAL A 341 -25.25 19.73 -4.59
C VAL A 341 -26.32 19.10 -3.72
N LEU A 342 -27.54 19.03 -4.24
CA LEU A 342 -28.65 18.33 -3.58
C LEU A 342 -28.66 16.90 -4.10
N ILE A 343 -28.42 15.94 -3.21
CA ILE A 343 -28.52 14.51 -3.51
C ILE A 343 -29.85 14.03 -2.92
N ASP A 344 -30.63 13.31 -3.73
CA ASP A 344 -31.87 12.60 -3.37
C ASP A 344 -33.13 13.40 -3.02
N GLY A 345 -33.20 14.71 -3.30
CA GLY A 345 -34.46 15.49 -3.25
C GLY A 345 -35.18 15.56 -1.89
N ALA A 346 -34.67 14.88 -0.86
CA ALA A 346 -35.33 14.62 0.41
C ALA A 346 -35.30 15.82 1.39
N LEU A 347 -34.80 16.98 0.97
CA LEU A 347 -34.62 18.17 1.81
C LEU A 347 -35.53 19.34 1.43
N VAL A 348 -36.48 19.15 0.51
CA VAL A 348 -37.31 20.25 0.02
C VAL A 348 -38.78 20.01 0.31
N GLU A 349 -39.32 20.71 1.31
CA GLU A 349 -40.73 20.69 1.69
C GLU A 349 -41.63 21.33 0.61
N SER A 350 -41.15 22.39 -0.04
CA SER A 350 -41.82 22.97 -1.22
C SER A 350 -40.82 23.67 -2.16
N LEU A 351 -41.08 23.55 -3.46
CA LEU A 351 -40.35 24.24 -4.52
C LEU A 351 -41.29 25.29 -5.13
N ASP A 352 -41.20 26.55 -4.69
CA ASP A 352 -41.90 27.67 -5.33
C ASP A 352 -40.90 28.53 -6.12
N LYS A 353 -41.25 28.89 -7.35
CA LYS A 353 -40.44 29.74 -8.27
C LYS A 353 -39.02 29.24 -8.56
N LEU A 354 -38.79 27.93 -8.51
CA LEU A 354 -37.51 27.34 -8.87
C LEU A 354 -37.49 26.98 -10.35
N GLU A 355 -36.60 27.62 -11.11
CA GLU A 355 -36.35 27.27 -12.51
C GLU A 355 -35.09 26.40 -12.58
N PHE A 356 -35.25 25.11 -12.86
CA PHE A 356 -34.11 24.26 -13.16
C PHE A 356 -33.57 24.65 -14.54
N ARG A 357 -32.47 25.41 -14.55
CA ARG A 357 -31.70 25.71 -15.76
C ARG A 357 -30.49 24.79 -15.79
N PRO A 358 -30.55 23.65 -16.49
CA PRO A 358 -29.36 22.86 -16.72
C PRO A 358 -28.37 23.73 -17.51
N GLN A 359 -27.27 24.14 -16.88
CA GLN A 359 -26.12 24.60 -17.63
C GLN A 359 -25.55 23.39 -18.34
N SER A 360 -26.00 23.17 -19.58
CA SER A 360 -25.32 22.22 -20.46
C SER A 360 -23.87 22.70 -20.58
N PRO A 361 -22.86 21.84 -20.36
CA PRO A 361 -21.47 22.25 -20.52
C PRO A 361 -21.30 22.84 -21.94
N GLN A 362 -20.97 24.13 -22.01
CA GLN A 362 -20.84 24.84 -23.29
C GLN A 362 -19.65 24.35 -24.10
N ILE A 363 -18.72 23.65 -23.44
CA ILE A 363 -17.53 23.07 -24.01
C ILE A 363 -17.42 21.67 -23.42
N TRP A 364 -17.53 20.65 -24.26
CA TRP A 364 -17.00 19.34 -23.95
C TRP A 364 -15.48 19.44 -24.06
N GLN A 365 -14.80 19.56 -22.93
CA GLN A 365 -13.37 19.31 -22.89
C GLN A 365 -13.20 17.79 -22.72
N GLU A 366 -13.08 17.10 -23.84
CA GLU A 366 -12.62 15.72 -23.84
C GLU A 366 -11.11 15.76 -23.60
N THR A 367 -10.70 15.63 -22.33
CA THR A 367 -9.28 15.48 -22.01
C THR A 367 -8.88 14.09 -22.48
N ASP A 368 -8.21 14.02 -23.63
CA ASP A 368 -7.58 12.79 -24.09
C ASP A 368 -6.38 12.50 -23.19
N PHE A 369 -6.56 11.61 -22.20
CA PHE A 369 -5.49 11.14 -21.32
C PHE A 369 -4.60 10.07 -21.97
N ARG A 370 -4.77 9.77 -23.27
CA ARG A 370 -3.84 8.91 -23.98
C ARG A 370 -2.53 9.68 -24.18
N ASN A 371 -1.51 9.27 -23.45
CA ASN A 371 -0.14 9.66 -23.71
C ASN A 371 0.23 9.17 -25.13
N SER A 372 0.13 10.05 -26.11
CA SER A 372 0.35 9.76 -27.54
C SER A 372 1.79 9.98 -27.98
N GLU A 373 2.65 10.39 -27.06
CA GLU A 373 4.08 10.59 -27.26
C GLU A 373 4.85 9.55 -26.41
N PRO A 374 5.80 8.79 -27.00
CA PRO A 374 6.74 7.99 -26.23
C PRO A 374 7.75 8.91 -25.52
N TRP A 375 8.05 8.59 -24.25
CA TRP A 375 9.16 9.17 -23.49
C TRP A 375 10.52 8.82 -24.11
#